data_AF-A0A925IRZ0-F1
#
_entry.id   AF-A0A925IRZ0-F1
#
_cell.length_a   1.000
_cell.length_b   1.000
_cell.length_c   1.000
_cell.angle_alpha   90.00
_cell.angle_beta   90.00
_cell.angle_gamma   90.00
#
_symmetry.space_group_name_H-M   'P 1'
#
loop_
_entity.id
_entity.type
_entity.pdbx_description
1 polymer ?
#
loop_
_entity_poly.entity_id
_entity_poly.type
_entity_poly.pdbx_seq_one_letter_code
_entity_poly.pdbx_strand_id
1 'polypeptide(L)' 'MLFDVGWQDIRRVHGCVTHVQIIDGKVWIQRDGIEDGVTDELVAAGIPKDKIVLGFQSLNVRPLTGYAIA' A
#
# COMPACT_ATOMS: atom_id res chain seq x y z
N MET A 1 -9.08 -0.36 3.75
CA MET A 1 -8.70 -1.70 3.28
C MET A 1 -9.67 -2.11 2.19
N LEU A 2 -9.18 -2.76 1.14
CA LEU A 2 -9.95 -3.42 0.10
C LEU A 2 -9.67 -4.91 0.16
N PHE A 3 -10.72 -5.73 0.24
CA PHE A 3 -10.62 -7.18 0.26
C PHE A 3 -11.42 -7.77 -0.91
N ASP A 4 -10.89 -8.83 -1.48
CA ASP A 4 -11.65 -9.79 -2.26
C ASP A 4 -12.19 -10.87 -1.32
N VAL A 5 -13.51 -10.96 -1.24
CA VAL A 5 -14.22 -11.85 -0.33
C VAL A 5 -15.37 -12.50 -1.08
N GLY A 6 -15.22 -13.78 -1.42
CA GLY A 6 -16.21 -14.47 -2.24
C GLY A 6 -15.96 -15.97 -2.37
N TRP A 7 -16.52 -16.55 -3.42
CA TRP A 7 -16.33 -17.94 -3.78
C TRP A 7 -15.95 -18.00 -5.26
N GLN A 8 -15.01 -18.88 -5.58
CA GLN A 8 -14.70 -19.30 -6.93
C GLN A 8 -15.01 -20.80 -7.00
N ASP A 9 -16.18 -21.14 -7.53
CA ASP A 9 -16.76 -22.48 -7.44
C ASP A 9 -16.76 -23.01 -6.00
N ILE A 10 -16.04 -24.10 -5.74
CA ILE A 10 -15.91 -24.72 -4.41
C ILE A 10 -14.82 -24.07 -3.54
N ARG A 11 -14.04 -23.12 -4.08
CA ARG A 11 -12.94 -22.48 -3.37
C ARG A 11 -13.39 -21.18 -2.70
N ARG A 12 -13.23 -21.09 -1.39
CA ARG A 12 -13.39 -19.84 -0.65
C ARG A 12 -12.28 -18.85 -1.03
N VAL A 13 -12.66 -17.63 -1.36
CA VAL A 13 -11.76 -16.50 -1.61
C VAL A 13 -11.85 -15.53 -0.44
N HIS A 14 -10.70 -15.19 0.12
CA HIS A 14 -10.55 -14.19 1.18
C HIS A 14 -9.12 -13.63 1.16
N GLY A 15 -8.94 -12.45 0.57
CA GLY A 15 -7.63 -11.83 0.43
C GLY A 15 -7.69 -10.30 0.41
N CYS A 16 -6.78 -9.65 1.14
CA CYS A 16 -6.68 -8.19 1.18
C CYS A 16 -6.06 -7.64 -0.12
N VAL A 17 -6.81 -7.16 -1.10
CA VAL A 17 -6.22 -6.57 -2.32
C VAL A 17 -5.28 -5.41 -1.97
N THR A 18 -5.74 -4.41 -1.22
CA THR A 18 -4.95 -3.23 -0.86
C THR A 18 -5.24 -2.76 0.58
N HIS A 19 -4.21 -2.40 1.33
CA HIS A 19 -4.34 -1.85 2.68
C HIS A 19 -3.52 -0.57 2.81
N VAL A 20 -4.23 0.56 2.96
CA VAL A 20 -3.65 1.87 3.23
C VAL A 20 -4.20 2.43 4.53
N GLN A 21 -3.34 3.10 5.31
CA GLN A 21 -3.67 3.78 6.56
C GLN A 21 -3.10 5.20 6.55
N ILE A 22 -3.65 6.08 7.39
CA ILE A 22 -3.02 7.35 7.73
C ILE A 22 -2.48 7.23 9.16
N ILE A 23 -1.17 7.36 9.33
CA ILE A 23 -0.48 7.28 10.62
C ILE A 23 0.46 8.48 10.69
N ASP A 24 0.38 9.27 11.76
CA ASP A 24 1.19 10.48 11.97
C ASP A 24 1.20 11.45 10.78
N GLY A 25 0.06 11.58 10.12
CA GLY A 25 -0.13 12.47 8.98
C GLY A 25 0.55 11.99 7.68
N LYS A 26 0.93 10.72 7.61
CA LYS A 26 1.51 10.07 6.42
C LYS A 26 0.63 8.93 5.94
N VAL A 27 0.68 8.67 4.63
CA VAL A 27 -0.03 7.58 3.97
C VAL A 27 0.85 6.33 4.03
N TRP A 28 0.43 5.34 4.80
CA TRP A 28 1.12 4.06 4.95
C TRP A 28 0.47 3.00 4.07
N ILE A 29 1.21 2.52 3.06
CA ILE A 29 0.78 1.42 2.20
C ILE A 29 1.28 0.11 2.82
N GLN A 30 0.39 -0.62 3.50
CA GLN A 30 0.70 -1.87 4.21
C GLN A 30 0.68 -3.08 3.28
N ARG A 31 -0.17 -3.03 2.24
CA ARG A 31 -0.22 -4.00 1.15
C ARG A 31 -0.65 -3.29 -0.12
N ASP A 32 0.06 -3.57 -1.20
CA ASP A 32 -0.31 -3.18 -2.55
C ASP A 32 -0.39 -4.43 -3.41
N GLY A 33 -1.60 -4.80 -3.83
CA GLY A 33 -1.88 -5.99 -4.63
C GLY A 33 -2.40 -5.65 -6.03
N ILE A 34 -2.27 -4.39 -6.45
CA ILE A 34 -2.66 -3.90 -7.77
C ILE A 34 -1.43 -3.95 -8.69
N GLU A 35 -1.61 -4.26 -9.97
CA GLU A 35 -0.51 -4.45 -10.93
C GLU A 35 0.36 -3.20 -11.08
N ASP A 36 -0.25 -2.04 -11.33
CA ASP A 36 0.45 -0.75 -11.44
C ASP A 36 0.79 -0.14 -10.07
N GLY A 37 0.18 -0.66 -9.00
CA GLY A 37 0.31 -0.16 -7.64
C GLY A 37 -0.39 1.19 -7.39
N VAL A 38 -0.63 1.51 -6.13
CA VAL A 38 -1.29 2.78 -5.73
C VAL A 38 -0.30 3.91 -5.48
N THR A 39 1.00 3.60 -5.42
CA THR A 39 2.03 4.55 -4.99
C THR A 39 2.17 5.72 -5.96
N ASP A 40 2.26 5.45 -7.27
CA ASP A 40 2.44 6.49 -8.28
C ASP A 40 1.17 7.32 -8.48
N GLU A 41 -0.01 6.72 -8.31
CA GLU A 41 -1.29 7.44 -8.33
C GLU A 41 -1.40 8.46 -7.19
N LEU A 42 -0.94 8.11 -5.98
CA LEU A 42 -0.91 9.04 -4.85
C LEU A 42 0.01 10.24 -5.12
N VAL A 43 1.15 10.00 -5.77
CA VAL A 43 2.07 11.07 -6.20
C VAL A 43 1.42 11.94 -7.27
N ALA A 44 0.77 11.33 -8.27
CA ALA A 44 0.06 12.05 -9.33
C ALA A 44 -1.12 12.88 -8.79
N ALA A 45 -1.76 12.40 -7.72
CA ALA A 45 -2.80 13.13 -6.98
C ALA A 45 -2.24 14.29 -6.11
N GLY A 46 -0.92 14.48 -6.08
CA GLY A 46 -0.26 15.60 -5.41
C GLY A 46 0.25 15.30 -4.00
N ILE A 47 0.26 14.03 -3.56
CA ILE A 47 0.85 13.67 -2.27
C ILE A 47 2.37 13.60 -2.41
N PRO A 48 3.14 14.41 -1.65
CA PRO A 48 4.60 14.35 -1.68
C PRO A 48 5.15 12.98 -1.28
N LYS A 49 6.26 12.55 -1.89
CA LYS A 49 6.88 11.24 -1.60
C LYS A 49 7.31 11.08 -0.13
N ASP A 50 7.69 12.16 0.54
CA ASP A 50 8.05 12.18 1.97
C ASP A 50 6.83 12.11 2.91
N LYS A 51 5.62 12.07 2.36
CA LYS A 51 4.35 11.78 3.06
C LYS A 51 3.82 10.38 2.80
N ILE A 52 4.49 9.59 1.97
CA ILE A 52 4.09 8.21 1.65
C ILE A 52 5.12 7.27 2.25
N VAL A 53 4.66 6.27 3.01
CA VAL A 53 5.48 5.21 3.59
C VAL A 53 5.12 3.90 2.91
N LEU A 54 6.11 3.25 2.29
CA LEU A 54 5.97 1.89 1.76
C LEU A 54 6.06 0.89 2.91
N GLY A 55 4.96 0.76 3.67
CA GLY A 55 4.87 -0.06 4.89
C GLY A 55 5.20 -1.54 4.67
N PHE A 56 4.89 -2.07 3.48
CA PHE A 56 5.24 -3.43 3.07
C PHE A 56 6.75 -3.67 2.88
N GLN A 57 7.56 -2.62 2.73
CA GLN A 57 9.01 -2.73 2.71
C GLN A 57 9.56 -2.81 4.12
N SER A 58 10.58 -3.66 4.31
CA SER A 58 11.28 -3.78 5.59
C SER A 58 11.99 -2.47 5.96
N LEU A 59 12.18 -2.22 7.26
CA LEU A 59 12.76 -0.97 7.77
C LEU A 59 14.12 -0.63 7.12
N ASN A 60 14.95 -1.64 6.83
CA ASN A 60 16.27 -1.45 6.22
C ASN A 60 16.20 -1.10 4.72
N VAL A 61 15.10 -1.44 4.05
CA VAL A 61 14.92 -1.17 2.62
C VAL A 61 14.32 0.22 2.39
N ARG A 62 13.44 0.70 3.29
CA ARG A 62 12.73 1.99 3.12
C ARG A 62 13.64 3.18 2.78
N PRO A 63 14.83 3.37 3.39
CA PRO A 63 15.73 4.46 3.03
C PRO A 63 16.20 4.45 1.57
N LEU A 64 16.17 3.29 0.91
CA LEU A 64 16.60 3.10 -0.47
C LEU A 64 15.48 3.37 -1.49
N THR A 65 14.24 3.58 -1.03
CA THR A 65 13.06 3.66 -1.90
C THR A 65 12.75 5.06 -2.42
N GLY A 66 13.33 6.10 -1.81
CA GLY A 66 13.00 7.51 -2.11
C GLY A 66 11.66 7.98 -1.53
N TYR A 67 11.02 7.18 -0.68
CA TYR A 67 9.81 7.51 0.08
C TYR A 67 10.13 7.68 1.58
N ALA A 68 9.14 8.03 2.39
CA ALA A 68 9.33 8.18 3.83
C ALA A 68 9.65 6.83 4.52
N ILE A 69 10.48 6.90 5.55
CA ILE A 69 10.93 5.73 6.33
C ILE A 69 9.87 5.31 7.38
N ALA A 70 9.20 6.29 7.96
CA ALA A 70 8.12 6.20 8.94
C ALA A 70 7.27 7.47 8.81
#